data_AF-A0A957KW75-F1
#
_entry.id   AF-A0A957KW75-F1
#
_cell.length_a   1.000
_cell.length_b   1.000
_cell.length_c   1.000
_cell.angle_alpha   90.00
_cell.angle_beta   90.00
_cell.angle_gamma   90.00
#
_symmetry.space_group_name_H-M   'P 1'
#
loop_
_entity.id
_entity.type
_entity.pdbx_description
1 polymer ?
#
loop_
_entity_poly.entity_id
_entity_poly.type
_entity_poly.pdbx_seq_one_letter_code
_entity_poly.pdbx_strand_id
1 'polypeptide(L)'
;MQDSMTQFPDDALPEDAQVDTGQDEFGEVDGVPFDDEAADVVAADIAPADEVQTAAPEPPPVRVLPLDRTLAFNHCQTYAMFLLEQEDQGRLLTQRYAETRLLPAVQDAMAHYPDILSILALVDGEDPDTVAVLPIITRLVDSAPRIQLRVLADEDDLTALAMLLPDLDVDAALEEWDLPQFLIFDEDWELQGQWGPRPAAVERNLEAWLSRYPDYEALAEDESEAGLARFAELTEKLVQEMRIWYNSGSSANCQTEFCDMLTSLQAPDEAGEVER
;
A
#
# COMPACT_ATOMS: atom_id res chain seq x y z
N MET A 1 43.25 17.51 33.10
CA MET A 1 44.31 16.48 33.19
C MET A 1 43.61 15.14 33.33
N GLN A 2 43.95 14.19 32.46
CA GLN A 2 43.44 12.80 32.34
C GLN A 2 42.06 12.77 31.66
N ASP A 3 41.90 12.57 30.34
CA ASP A 3 42.49 11.64 29.36
C ASP A 3 42.34 10.16 29.76
N SER A 4 41.31 9.51 29.22
CA SER A 4 41.30 8.08 28.96
C SER A 4 40.63 7.82 27.62
N MET A 5 41.51 7.58 26.64
CA MET A 5 41.26 6.99 25.34
C MET A 5 40.73 5.56 25.53
N THR A 6 39.62 5.24 24.87
CA THR A 6 39.22 3.85 24.64
C THR A 6 39.58 3.51 23.20
N GLN A 7 40.53 2.60 23.08
CA GLN A 7 41.16 2.14 21.85
C GLN A 7 40.32 0.97 21.30
N PHE A 8 39.78 1.11 20.08
CA PHE A 8 39.15 0.02 19.35
C PHE A 8 40.22 -0.80 18.62
N PRO A 9 40.19 -2.14 18.66
CA PRO A 9 41.05 -2.96 17.83
C PRO A 9 40.52 -3.05 16.39
N ASP A 10 41.46 -2.85 15.49
CA ASP A 10 41.48 -3.05 14.05
C ASP A 10 41.76 -4.54 13.76
N ASP A 11 41.01 -5.15 12.83
CA ASP A 11 41.21 -6.46 12.17
C ASP A 11 39.83 -6.97 11.70
N ALA A 12 39.59 -7.55 10.53
CA ALA A 12 40.32 -7.73 9.29
C ALA A 12 39.27 -8.29 8.32
N LEU A 13 39.05 -7.66 7.17
CA LEU A 13 38.21 -8.21 6.09
C LEU A 13 39.05 -9.19 5.26
N PRO A 14 38.55 -10.38 4.90
CA PRO A 14 39.14 -11.16 3.82
C PRO A 14 38.62 -10.68 2.47
N GLU A 15 39.56 -10.22 1.65
CA GLU A 15 39.50 -10.18 0.19
C GLU A 15 39.35 -11.60 -0.39
N ASP A 16 38.98 -11.66 -1.67
CA ASP A 16 39.02 -12.81 -2.60
C ASP A 16 37.72 -13.61 -2.81
N ALA A 17 36.94 -13.17 -3.82
CA ALA A 17 36.30 -14.10 -4.74
C ALA A 17 36.36 -13.53 -6.17
N GLN A 18 37.13 -14.22 -7.00
CA GLN A 18 37.54 -13.85 -8.34
C GLN A 18 36.40 -13.95 -9.35
N VAL A 19 36.42 -13.00 -10.28
CA VAL A 19 35.74 -13.03 -11.57
C VAL A 19 36.34 -14.16 -12.42
N ASP A 20 35.51 -15.08 -12.92
CA ASP A 20 35.90 -16.01 -13.97
C ASP A 20 35.01 -15.80 -15.21
N THR A 21 35.65 -15.25 -16.23
CA THR A 21 35.15 -15.10 -17.60
C THR A 21 35.61 -16.32 -18.42
N GLY A 22 34.67 -17.14 -18.88
CA GLY A 22 34.92 -18.23 -19.81
C GLY A 22 33.89 -18.26 -20.94
N GLN A 23 34.30 -17.76 -22.11
CA GLN A 23 33.66 -18.03 -23.40
C GLN A 23 34.04 -19.45 -23.90
N ASP A 24 33.44 -19.82 -25.04
CA ASP A 24 33.66 -20.97 -25.92
C ASP A 24 32.63 -22.10 -25.73
N GLU A 25 32.02 -22.73 -26.73
CA GLU A 25 32.15 -22.67 -28.18
C GLU A 25 30.93 -23.42 -28.79
N PHE A 26 30.72 -23.16 -30.06
CA PHE A 26 29.78 -23.71 -31.04
C PHE A 26 29.40 -25.20 -30.94
N GLY A 27 28.15 -25.49 -31.31
CA GLY A 27 27.63 -26.83 -31.60
C GLY A 27 26.41 -26.76 -32.54
N GLU A 28 26.69 -26.53 -33.81
CA GLU A 28 25.80 -26.50 -34.98
C GLU A 28 25.26 -27.90 -35.30
N VAL A 29 23.95 -28.03 -35.59
CA VAL A 29 23.44 -29.12 -36.43
C VAL A 29 22.28 -28.64 -37.30
N ASP A 30 22.52 -28.69 -38.62
CA ASP A 30 21.59 -28.69 -39.76
C ASP A 30 20.27 -29.45 -39.46
N GLY A 31 19.08 -29.08 -39.94
CA GLY A 31 18.73 -28.50 -41.24
C GLY A 31 17.99 -29.55 -42.08
N VAL A 32 16.70 -29.34 -42.40
CA VAL A 32 16.04 -29.72 -43.68
C VAL A 32 14.74 -28.88 -43.82
N PRO A 33 14.50 -28.25 -44.99
CA PRO A 33 13.38 -27.34 -45.24
C PRO A 33 12.16 -28.07 -45.81
N PHE A 34 10.97 -27.47 -45.73
CA PHE A 34 9.90 -27.77 -46.69
C PHE A 34 9.19 -26.52 -47.15
N ASP A 35 9.17 -26.43 -48.48
CA ASP A 35 8.68 -25.36 -49.33
C ASP A 35 7.17 -25.14 -49.26
N ASP A 36 6.87 -23.90 -49.57
CA ASP A 36 5.62 -23.27 -49.90
C ASP A 36 5.20 -23.69 -51.34
N GLU A 37 4.01 -24.29 -51.53
CA GLU A 37 3.27 -24.12 -52.78
C GLU A 37 1.77 -24.42 -52.64
N ALA A 38 0.99 -23.57 -53.29
CA ALA A 38 -0.44 -23.40 -53.11
C ALA A 38 -1.31 -24.24 -54.06
N ALA A 39 -2.60 -24.26 -53.70
CA ALA A 39 -3.80 -24.43 -54.51
C ALA A 39 -4.30 -25.87 -54.80
N ASP A 40 -5.46 -26.19 -54.23
CA ASP A 40 -6.65 -26.44 -55.05
C ASP A 40 -7.95 -26.13 -54.29
N VAL A 41 -8.92 -25.62 -55.02
CA VAL A 41 -10.18 -25.04 -54.57
C VAL A 41 -11.28 -26.07 -54.77
N VAL A 42 -12.01 -26.45 -53.71
CA VAL A 42 -13.33 -27.05 -53.88
C VAL A 42 -14.27 -26.55 -52.80
N ALA A 43 -15.28 -25.80 -53.25
CA ALA A 43 -16.37 -25.27 -52.45
C ALA A 43 -17.21 -26.42 -51.86
N ALA A 44 -17.41 -26.39 -50.55
CA ALA A 44 -18.48 -27.12 -49.88
C ALA A 44 -19.24 -26.14 -48.97
N ASP A 45 -20.48 -25.94 -49.36
CA ASP A 45 -21.53 -25.17 -48.70
C ASP A 45 -21.77 -25.72 -47.28
N ILE A 46 -21.45 -24.93 -46.25
CA ILE A 46 -21.80 -25.23 -44.85
C ILE A 46 -22.56 -24.03 -44.31
N ALA A 47 -23.85 -24.23 -44.06
CA ALA A 47 -24.75 -23.28 -43.44
C ALA A 47 -24.25 -22.86 -42.03
N PRO A 48 -24.52 -21.63 -41.56
CA PRO A 48 -24.12 -21.21 -40.24
C PRO A 48 -24.93 -21.97 -39.19
N ALA A 49 -24.24 -22.75 -38.36
CA ALA A 49 -24.80 -23.23 -37.11
C ALA A 49 -24.74 -22.08 -36.10
N ASP A 50 -25.91 -21.73 -35.54
CA ASP A 50 -26.04 -20.87 -34.37
C ASP A 50 -25.09 -21.36 -33.26
N GLU A 51 -24.03 -20.61 -32.99
CA GLU A 51 -23.28 -20.75 -31.76
C GLU A 51 -24.15 -20.22 -30.61
N VAL A 52 -24.89 -21.14 -29.99
CA VAL A 52 -25.50 -20.90 -28.69
C VAL A 52 -24.36 -20.72 -27.70
N GLN A 53 -24.09 -19.46 -27.37
CA GLN A 53 -23.21 -19.06 -26.29
C GLN A 53 -23.81 -19.60 -24.98
N THR A 54 -23.41 -20.81 -24.60
CA THR A 54 -23.71 -21.36 -23.28
C THR A 54 -22.90 -20.55 -22.28
N ALA A 55 -23.53 -19.54 -21.68
CA ALA A 55 -23.02 -18.85 -20.52
C ALA A 55 -22.58 -19.91 -19.50
N ALA A 56 -21.29 -19.90 -19.16
CA ALA A 56 -20.77 -20.74 -18.10
C ALA A 56 -21.56 -20.42 -16.82
N PRO A 57 -21.99 -21.43 -16.05
CA PRO A 57 -22.65 -21.18 -14.78
C PRO A 57 -21.70 -20.38 -13.89
N GLU A 58 -22.15 -19.22 -13.41
CA GLU A 58 -21.43 -18.44 -12.42
C GLU A 58 -21.06 -19.36 -11.24
N PRO A 59 -19.81 -19.30 -10.75
CA PRO A 59 -19.41 -20.09 -9.59
C PRO A 59 -20.35 -19.74 -8.42
N PRO A 60 -20.74 -20.73 -7.61
CA PRO A 60 -21.61 -20.47 -6.47
C PRO A 60 -20.95 -19.44 -5.54
N PRO A 61 -21.72 -18.50 -4.95
CA PRO A 61 -21.16 -17.48 -4.09
C PRO A 61 -20.42 -18.15 -2.92
N VAL A 62 -19.12 -17.88 -2.82
CA VAL A 62 -18.27 -18.38 -1.75
C VAL A 62 -18.73 -17.70 -0.47
N ARG A 63 -19.28 -18.49 0.46
CA ARG A 63 -19.73 -17.98 1.75
C ARG A 63 -18.54 -17.90 2.69
N VAL A 64 -17.87 -16.74 2.73
CA VAL A 64 -16.77 -16.46 3.65
C VAL A 64 -17.34 -16.42 5.08
N LEU A 65 -16.79 -17.23 5.99
CA LEU A 65 -17.21 -17.22 7.39
C LEU A 65 -16.46 -16.11 8.15
N PRO A 66 -17.01 -15.56 9.24
CA PRO A 66 -16.32 -14.57 10.07
C PRO A 66 -14.94 -15.03 10.60
N LEU A 67 -14.77 -16.35 10.78
CA LEU A 67 -13.48 -16.94 11.15
C LEU A 67 -12.43 -16.80 10.03
N ASP A 68 -12.85 -16.89 8.78
CA ASP A 68 -11.97 -16.76 7.61
C ASP A 68 -11.49 -15.31 7.47
N ARG A 69 -12.38 -14.33 7.69
CA ARG A 69 -12.03 -12.89 7.73
C ARG A 69 -11.03 -12.57 8.83
N THR A 70 -11.23 -13.13 10.03
CA THR A 70 -10.29 -12.96 11.16
C THR A 70 -8.91 -13.53 10.84
N LEU A 71 -8.85 -14.70 10.19
CA LEU A 71 -7.57 -15.30 9.78
C LEU A 71 -6.90 -14.46 8.70
N ALA A 72 -7.65 -14.06 7.66
CA ALA A 72 -7.16 -13.21 6.58
C ALA A 72 -6.52 -11.92 7.12
N PHE A 73 -7.23 -11.20 8.00
CA PHE A 73 -6.71 -9.99 8.63
C PHE A 73 -5.46 -10.24 9.48
N ASN A 74 -5.41 -11.33 10.24
CA ASN A 74 -4.25 -11.64 11.07
C ASN A 74 -3.04 -12.16 10.29
N HIS A 75 -3.24 -12.57 9.03
CA HIS A 75 -2.14 -12.89 8.11
C HIS A 75 -1.47 -11.65 7.52
N CYS A 76 -2.17 -10.51 7.47
CA CYS A 76 -1.57 -9.24 7.09
C CYS A 76 -0.48 -8.82 8.09
N GLN A 77 0.37 -7.89 7.64
CA GLN A 77 1.54 -7.51 8.38
C GLN A 77 1.18 -6.63 9.59
N THR A 78 1.98 -6.68 10.65
CA THR A 78 1.98 -5.62 11.65
C THR A 78 2.91 -4.52 11.17
N TYR A 79 2.76 -3.30 11.66
CA TYR A 79 3.69 -2.22 11.31
C TYR A 79 5.16 -2.60 11.57
N ALA A 80 5.45 -3.32 12.65
CA ALA A 80 6.81 -3.77 12.95
C ALA A 80 7.34 -4.81 11.95
N MET A 81 6.47 -5.65 11.36
CA MET A 81 6.87 -6.61 10.32
C MET A 81 7.10 -5.88 9.00
N PHE A 82 6.19 -4.97 8.64
CA PHE A 82 6.34 -4.09 7.48
C PHE A 82 7.67 -3.35 7.49
N LEU A 83 8.06 -2.75 8.62
CA LEU A 83 9.36 -2.08 8.76
C LEU A 83 10.58 -2.96 8.47
N LEU A 84 10.49 -4.29 8.67
CA LEU A 84 11.60 -5.21 8.42
C LEU A 84 11.78 -5.52 6.93
N GLU A 85 10.72 -5.37 6.14
CA GLU A 85 10.70 -5.67 4.70
C GLU A 85 11.02 -4.41 3.86
N GLN A 86 10.92 -3.23 4.46
CA GLN A 86 11.25 -1.96 3.82
C GLN A 86 12.76 -1.65 3.86
N GLU A 87 13.51 -2.14 2.86
CA GLU A 87 14.98 -2.00 2.80
C GLU A 87 15.44 -0.53 2.81
N ASP A 88 14.80 0.33 2.01
CA ASP A 88 15.21 1.73 1.83
C ASP A 88 14.51 2.68 2.82
N GLN A 89 13.22 2.45 3.08
CA GLN A 89 12.39 3.37 3.89
C GLN A 89 12.25 2.95 5.36
N GLY A 90 12.58 1.72 5.75
CA GLY A 90 12.35 1.19 7.10
C GLY A 90 12.98 2.04 8.20
N ARG A 91 14.18 2.59 7.95
CA ARG A 91 14.83 3.53 8.87
C ARG A 91 14.06 4.83 9.03
N LEU A 92 13.59 5.42 7.93
CA LEU A 92 12.85 6.68 7.95
C LEU A 92 11.49 6.49 8.64
N LEU A 93 10.75 5.44 8.30
CA LEU A 93 9.48 5.08 8.94
C LEU A 93 9.65 4.88 10.46
N THR A 94 10.67 4.14 10.88
CA THR A 94 11.02 3.96 12.30
C THR A 94 11.27 5.30 12.99
N GLN A 95 12.06 6.18 12.36
CA GLN A 95 12.35 7.50 12.89
C GLN A 95 11.07 8.34 13.01
N ARG A 96 10.21 8.34 11.98
CA ARG A 96 8.95 9.08 11.95
C ARG A 96 8.02 8.62 13.07
N TYR A 97 7.86 7.31 13.24
CA TYR A 97 7.07 6.75 14.34
C TYR A 97 7.60 7.24 15.71
N ALA A 98 8.92 7.23 15.91
CA ALA A 98 9.54 7.69 17.15
C ALA A 98 9.47 9.22 17.35
N GLU A 99 9.41 10.00 16.27
CA GLU A 99 9.24 11.46 16.28
C GLU A 99 7.78 11.87 16.53
N THR A 100 6.80 11.05 16.14
CA THR A 100 5.37 11.33 16.34
C THR A 100 5.06 11.56 17.81
N ARG A 101 4.38 12.69 18.09
CA ARG A 101 3.85 13.04 19.40
C ARG A 101 2.35 13.12 19.30
N LEU A 102 1.65 12.35 20.13
CA LEU A 102 0.21 12.38 20.19
C LEU A 102 -0.28 13.63 20.91
N LEU A 103 -1.34 14.26 20.39
CA LEU A 103 -2.05 15.32 21.09
C LEU A 103 -2.72 14.72 22.35
N PRO A 104 -2.62 15.36 23.53
CA PRO A 104 -3.19 14.79 24.76
C PRO A 104 -4.69 14.45 24.67
N ALA A 105 -5.48 15.31 24.01
CA ALA A 105 -6.92 15.08 23.84
C ALA A 105 -7.21 13.87 22.95
N VAL A 106 -6.44 13.70 21.86
CA VAL A 106 -6.57 12.57 20.95
C VAL A 106 -6.12 11.27 21.62
N GLN A 107 -5.00 11.30 22.36
CA GLN A 107 -4.53 10.15 23.12
C GLN A 107 -5.58 9.68 24.16
N ASP A 108 -6.21 10.61 24.87
CA ASP A 108 -7.27 10.30 25.83
C ASP A 108 -8.50 9.69 25.14
N ALA A 109 -8.91 10.23 23.99
CA ALA A 109 -10.01 9.70 23.20
C ALA A 109 -9.73 8.27 22.72
N MET A 110 -8.54 8.02 22.14
CA MET A 110 -8.15 6.68 21.67
C MET A 110 -8.05 5.66 22.80
N ALA A 111 -7.49 6.04 23.95
CA ALA A 111 -7.37 5.15 25.11
C ALA A 111 -8.72 4.70 25.68
N HIS A 112 -9.77 5.51 25.49
CA HIS A 112 -11.13 5.26 25.97
C HIS A 112 -12.13 4.94 24.86
N TYR A 113 -11.66 4.66 23.63
CA TYR A 113 -12.53 4.31 22.52
C TYR A 113 -13.36 3.06 22.87
N PRO A 114 -14.70 3.09 22.76
CA PRO A 114 -15.58 2.06 23.31
C PRO A 114 -15.61 0.77 22.47
N ASP A 115 -15.54 0.88 21.15
CA ASP A 115 -15.79 -0.23 20.23
C ASP A 115 -14.51 -0.97 19.87
N ILE A 116 -14.67 -2.20 19.39
CA ILE A 116 -13.58 -3.02 18.86
C ILE A 116 -13.52 -2.78 17.36
N LEU A 117 -12.38 -2.30 16.86
CA LEU A 117 -12.18 -2.04 15.44
C LEU A 117 -10.94 -2.76 14.92
N SER A 118 -11.04 -3.25 13.69
CA SER A 118 -9.91 -3.78 12.92
C SER A 118 -9.64 -2.85 11.75
N ILE A 119 -8.43 -2.32 11.65
CA ILE A 119 -8.02 -1.39 10.61
C ILE A 119 -6.99 -2.07 9.72
N LEU A 120 -7.27 -2.10 8.42
CA LEU A 120 -6.32 -2.52 7.39
C LEU A 120 -5.79 -1.28 6.67
N ALA A 121 -4.50 -1.00 6.80
CA ALA A 121 -3.80 -0.01 6.00
C ALA A 121 -3.28 -0.68 4.72
N LEU A 122 -3.87 -0.32 3.59
CA LEU A 122 -3.36 -0.63 2.27
C LEU A 122 -2.39 0.47 1.86
N VAL A 123 -1.14 0.12 1.54
CA VAL A 123 -0.06 1.09 1.35
C VAL A 123 0.80 0.73 0.15
N ASP A 124 1.38 1.74 -0.48
CA ASP A 124 2.58 1.60 -1.32
C ASP A 124 3.79 1.98 -0.44
N GLY A 125 4.79 1.11 -0.36
CA GLY A 125 5.98 1.30 0.49
C GLY A 125 6.88 2.47 0.07
N GLU A 126 6.84 2.85 -1.20
CA GLU A 126 7.63 3.92 -1.77
C GLU A 126 6.88 5.26 -1.82
N ASP A 127 5.55 5.23 -1.65
CA ASP A 127 4.70 6.41 -1.71
C ASP A 127 5.01 7.43 -0.59
N PRO A 128 5.18 8.73 -0.94
CA PRO A 128 5.45 9.79 0.04
C PRO A 128 4.38 9.95 1.13
N ASP A 129 3.11 9.72 0.83
CA ASP A 129 2.03 9.77 1.82
C ASP A 129 2.07 8.59 2.77
N THR A 130 2.40 7.37 2.31
CA THR A 130 2.65 6.23 3.20
C THR A 130 3.73 6.58 4.21
N VAL A 131 4.88 7.07 3.75
CA VAL A 131 6.01 7.45 4.62
C VAL A 131 5.62 8.56 5.62
N ALA A 132 4.72 9.45 5.21
CA ALA A 132 4.30 10.58 6.03
C ALA A 132 3.23 10.21 7.06
N VAL A 133 2.21 9.44 6.65
CA VAL A 133 0.94 9.24 7.37
C VAL A 133 0.94 7.96 8.19
N LEU A 134 1.40 6.84 7.61
CA LEU A 134 1.35 5.53 8.28
C LEU A 134 1.97 5.54 9.68
N PRO A 135 3.18 6.12 9.91
CA PRO A 135 3.77 6.14 11.25
C PRO A 135 2.95 6.93 12.28
N ILE A 136 2.17 7.92 11.83
CA ILE A 136 1.32 8.75 12.70
C ILE A 136 0.08 7.95 13.12
N ILE A 137 -0.58 7.32 12.16
CA ILE A 137 -1.77 6.50 12.41
C ILE A 137 -1.41 5.27 13.24
N THR A 138 -0.30 4.58 12.95
CA THR A 138 0.15 3.46 13.78
C THR A 138 0.37 3.90 15.22
N ARG A 139 1.06 5.02 15.45
CA ARG A 139 1.31 5.54 16.80
C ARG A 139 0.02 5.88 17.53
N LEU A 140 -0.96 6.39 16.80
CA LEU A 140 -2.29 6.71 17.31
C LEU A 140 -3.05 5.43 17.72
N VAL A 141 -3.10 4.43 16.84
CA VAL A 141 -3.76 3.15 17.10
C VAL A 141 -3.09 2.38 18.24
N ASP A 142 -1.77 2.42 18.37
CA ASP A 142 -1.04 1.81 19.51
C ASP A 142 -1.46 2.35 20.88
N SER A 143 -2.12 3.52 20.92
CA SER A 143 -2.70 4.09 22.16
C SER A 143 -4.12 3.62 22.45
N ALA A 144 -4.78 2.92 21.52
CA ALA A 144 -6.14 2.39 21.66
C ALA A 144 -6.14 0.88 21.90
N PRO A 145 -6.48 0.40 23.11
CA PRO A 145 -6.43 -1.03 23.44
C PRO A 145 -7.48 -1.89 22.72
N ARG A 146 -8.47 -1.27 22.07
CA ARG A 146 -9.58 -1.94 21.38
C ARG A 146 -9.50 -1.84 19.86
N ILE A 147 -8.48 -1.17 19.33
CA ILE A 147 -8.29 -0.99 17.90
C ILE A 147 -7.01 -1.71 17.51
N GLN A 148 -7.07 -2.50 16.43
CA GLN A 148 -5.90 -3.16 15.88
C GLN A 148 -5.63 -2.66 14.46
N LEU A 149 -4.36 -2.39 14.16
CA LEU A 149 -3.90 -2.05 12.82
C LEU A 149 -3.11 -3.22 12.21
N ARG A 150 -3.37 -3.49 10.94
CA ARG A 150 -2.56 -4.33 10.06
C ARG A 150 -2.21 -3.55 8.80
N VAL A 151 -1.09 -3.90 8.19
CA VAL A 151 -0.55 -3.29 6.98
C VAL A 151 -0.53 -4.35 5.89
N LEU A 152 -0.93 -3.97 4.69
CA LEU A 152 -0.85 -4.77 3.48
C LEU A 152 -0.24 -3.88 2.41
N ALA A 153 0.92 -4.25 1.87
CA ALA A 153 1.50 -3.54 0.74
C ALA A 153 0.71 -3.89 -0.54
N ASP A 154 0.63 -2.97 -1.49
CA ASP A 154 -0.01 -3.21 -2.79
C ASP A 154 0.74 -4.25 -3.65
N GLU A 155 2.06 -4.39 -3.43
CA GLU A 155 2.91 -5.42 -4.02
C GLU A 155 2.79 -6.81 -3.36
N ASP A 156 2.12 -6.93 -2.21
CA ASP A 156 1.92 -8.19 -1.47
C ASP A 156 0.77 -9.05 -2.05
N ASP A 157 0.56 -10.25 -1.49
CA ASP A 157 -0.62 -11.07 -1.78
C ASP A 157 -1.92 -10.42 -1.23
N LEU A 158 -2.71 -9.84 -2.14
CA LEU A 158 -3.97 -9.15 -1.85
C LEU A 158 -5.16 -10.09 -1.57
N THR A 159 -4.93 -11.41 -1.49
CA THR A 159 -5.98 -12.38 -1.12
C THR A 159 -6.68 -12.01 0.18
N ALA A 160 -5.96 -11.44 1.15
CA ALA A 160 -6.55 -10.98 2.40
C ALA A 160 -7.55 -9.85 2.20
N LEU A 161 -7.25 -8.88 1.32
CA LEU A 161 -8.16 -7.78 0.96
C LEU A 161 -9.43 -8.33 0.29
N ALA A 162 -9.28 -9.24 -0.68
CA ALA A 162 -10.41 -9.88 -1.36
C ALA A 162 -11.30 -10.70 -0.40
N MET A 163 -10.73 -11.31 0.65
CA MET A 163 -11.54 -12.03 1.66
C MET A 163 -12.31 -11.08 2.59
N LEU A 164 -11.73 -9.93 2.90
CA LEU A 164 -12.36 -8.90 3.75
C LEU A 164 -13.45 -8.13 2.99
N LEU A 165 -13.22 -7.88 1.69
CA LEU A 165 -14.13 -7.17 0.80
C LEU A 165 -14.42 -8.02 -0.45
N PRO A 166 -15.26 -9.07 -0.35
CA PRO A 166 -15.49 -10.03 -1.43
C PRO A 166 -16.20 -9.43 -2.65
N ASP A 167 -16.91 -8.31 -2.47
CA ASP A 167 -17.61 -7.61 -3.55
C ASP A 167 -16.74 -6.49 -4.17
N LEU A 168 -15.52 -6.30 -3.68
CA LEU A 168 -14.57 -5.33 -4.22
C LEU A 168 -13.81 -5.94 -5.40
N ASP A 169 -13.82 -5.25 -6.54
CA ASP A 169 -12.86 -5.48 -7.60
C ASP A 169 -11.52 -4.86 -7.17
N VAL A 170 -10.61 -5.69 -6.67
CA VAL A 170 -9.34 -5.23 -6.07
C VAL A 170 -8.46 -4.52 -7.08
N ASP A 171 -8.39 -5.02 -8.31
CA ASP A 171 -7.55 -4.46 -9.36
C ASP A 171 -8.06 -3.07 -9.75
N ALA A 172 -9.37 -2.93 -9.98
CA ALA A 172 -9.98 -1.64 -10.29
C ALA A 172 -9.87 -0.65 -9.12
N ALA A 173 -9.98 -1.12 -7.87
CA ALA A 173 -9.87 -0.28 -6.69
C ALA A 173 -8.45 0.27 -6.50
N LEU A 174 -7.42 -0.54 -6.74
CA LEU A 174 -6.02 -0.10 -6.65
C LEU A 174 -5.65 0.93 -7.71
N GLU A 175 -6.24 0.86 -8.91
CA GLU A 175 -6.03 1.87 -9.94
C GLU A 175 -6.69 3.23 -9.59
N GLU A 176 -7.80 3.22 -8.84
CA GLU A 176 -8.53 4.44 -8.47
C GLU A 176 -8.09 5.05 -7.13
N TRP A 177 -7.53 4.26 -6.22
CA TRP A 177 -7.22 4.71 -4.87
C TRP A 177 -5.84 5.35 -4.77
N ASP A 178 -5.80 6.61 -4.34
CA ASP A 178 -4.57 7.21 -3.84
C ASP A 178 -4.20 6.54 -2.50
N LEU A 179 -3.08 5.83 -2.44
CA LEU A 179 -2.58 5.21 -1.22
C LEU A 179 -1.88 6.24 -0.32
N PRO A 180 -1.81 6.02 1.02
CA PRO A 180 -2.32 4.89 1.79
C PRO A 180 -3.82 4.97 2.11
N GLN A 181 -4.54 3.85 2.05
CA GLN A 181 -5.95 3.76 2.43
C GLN A 181 -6.13 2.96 3.73
N PHE A 182 -6.88 3.51 4.68
CA PHE A 182 -7.19 2.88 5.96
C PHE A 182 -8.64 2.42 5.97
N LEU A 183 -8.85 1.12 5.77
CA LEU A 183 -10.14 0.46 5.77
C LEU A 183 -10.50 0.00 7.18
N ILE A 184 -11.67 0.38 7.69
CA ILE A 184 -12.04 0.22 9.09
C ILE A 184 -13.23 -0.71 9.20
N PHE A 185 -13.03 -1.81 9.91
CA PHE A 185 -14.02 -2.86 10.13
C PHE A 185 -14.44 -2.91 11.59
N ASP A 186 -15.71 -3.22 11.83
CA ASP A 186 -16.24 -3.50 13.18
C ASP A 186 -15.95 -4.96 13.62
N GLU A 187 -16.56 -5.38 14.74
CA GLU A 187 -16.41 -6.74 15.28
C GLU A 187 -17.08 -7.83 14.42
N ASP A 188 -18.04 -7.44 13.57
CA ASP A 188 -18.74 -8.32 12.64
C ASP A 188 -18.06 -8.37 11.26
N TRP A 189 -16.92 -7.67 11.10
CA TRP A 189 -16.16 -7.52 9.86
C TRP A 189 -16.91 -6.78 8.75
N GLU A 190 -17.80 -5.86 9.12
CA GLU A 190 -18.46 -4.96 8.18
C GLU A 190 -17.65 -3.66 8.07
N LEU A 191 -17.47 -3.18 6.83
CA LEU A 191 -16.72 -1.95 6.56
C LEU A 191 -17.52 -0.73 7.06
N GLN A 192 -16.99 -0.06 8.07
CA GLN A 192 -17.59 1.13 8.68
C GLN A 192 -17.12 2.42 8.00
N GLY A 193 -15.91 2.43 7.47
CA GLY A 193 -15.34 3.61 6.85
C GLY A 193 -14.00 3.38 6.18
N GLN A 194 -13.61 4.38 5.39
CA GLN A 194 -12.35 4.46 4.68
C GLN A 194 -11.79 5.87 4.86
N TRP A 195 -10.48 5.98 5.12
CA TRP A 195 -9.78 7.26 5.24
C TRP A 195 -8.41 7.17 4.57
N GLY A 196 -8.00 8.22 3.88
CA GLY A 196 -6.74 8.27 3.13
C GLY A 196 -6.89 9.14 1.88
N PRO A 197 -5.79 9.48 1.18
CA PRO A 197 -4.40 9.14 1.49
C PRO A 197 -3.79 9.97 2.63
N ARG A 198 -4.30 11.18 2.81
CA ARG A 198 -3.70 12.23 3.65
C ARG A 198 -4.80 13.10 4.25
N PRO A 199 -4.54 13.83 5.35
CA PRO A 199 -5.52 14.77 5.87
C PRO A 199 -5.74 15.93 4.90
N ALA A 200 -6.98 16.41 4.83
CA ALA A 200 -7.39 17.48 3.91
C ALA A 200 -6.55 18.77 4.06
N ALA A 201 -6.00 19.00 5.25
CA ALA A 201 -5.14 20.15 5.51
C ALA A 201 -3.80 20.14 4.75
N VAL A 202 -3.35 18.97 4.26
CA VAL A 202 -2.09 18.81 3.50
C VAL A 202 -2.28 19.10 2.02
N GLU A 203 -3.50 19.00 1.49
CA GLU A 203 -3.78 19.15 0.05
C GLU A 203 -3.25 20.46 -0.52
N ARG A 204 -3.48 21.58 0.18
CA ARG A 204 -2.97 22.89 -0.30
C ARG A 204 -1.45 22.95 -0.39
N ASN A 205 -0.74 22.23 0.47
CA ASN A 205 0.71 22.19 0.44
C ASN A 205 1.20 21.34 -0.74
N LEU A 206 0.55 20.20 -0.98
CA LEU A 206 0.82 19.34 -2.12
C LEU A 206 0.56 20.07 -3.43
N GLU A 207 -0.60 20.69 -3.59
CA GLU A 207 -1.00 21.44 -4.79
C GLU A 207 0.01 22.58 -5.09
N ALA A 208 0.49 23.26 -4.05
CA ALA A 208 1.54 24.27 -4.16
C ALA A 208 2.92 23.67 -4.49
N TRP A 209 3.20 22.43 -4.08
CA TRP A 209 4.42 21.71 -4.43
C TRP A 209 4.36 21.24 -5.90
N LEU A 210 3.27 20.62 -6.33
CA LEU A 210 3.04 20.18 -7.72
C LEU A 210 3.09 21.36 -8.69
N SER A 211 2.53 22.52 -8.31
CA SER A 211 2.65 23.75 -9.10
C SER A 211 4.11 24.22 -9.29
N ARG A 212 5.03 23.87 -8.39
CA ARG A 212 6.48 24.15 -8.52
C ARG A 212 7.21 23.10 -9.33
N TYR A 213 6.68 21.88 -9.41
CA TYR A 213 7.26 20.73 -10.11
C TYR A 213 6.20 20.08 -11.02
N PRO A 214 5.74 20.78 -12.08
CA PRO A 214 4.62 20.33 -12.90
C PRO A 214 4.91 19.03 -13.67
N ASP A 215 6.20 18.70 -13.84
CA ASP A 215 6.61 17.50 -14.55
C ASP A 215 6.49 16.23 -13.68
N TYR A 216 6.24 16.36 -12.36
CA TYR A 216 6.23 15.22 -11.43
C TYR A 216 5.22 14.14 -11.83
N GLU A 217 3.98 14.53 -12.12
CA GLU A 217 2.92 13.59 -12.51
C GLU A 217 3.22 12.95 -13.87
N ALA A 218 3.71 13.73 -14.83
CA ALA A 218 4.07 13.21 -16.15
C ALA A 218 5.25 12.22 -16.10
N LEU A 219 6.14 12.37 -15.11
CA LEU A 219 7.29 11.48 -14.92
C LEU A 219 6.90 10.14 -14.30
N ALA A 220 5.73 10.02 -13.65
CA ALA A 220 5.26 8.76 -13.10
C ALA A 220 4.99 7.71 -14.19
N GLU A 221 4.62 8.15 -15.40
CA GLU A 221 4.38 7.29 -16.56
C GLU A 221 5.63 7.11 -17.45
N ASP A 222 6.75 7.78 -17.13
CA ASP A 222 7.98 7.74 -17.94
C ASP A 222 8.93 6.63 -17.47
N GLU A 223 8.83 5.47 -18.13
CA GLU A 223 9.67 4.29 -17.88
C GLU A 223 11.12 4.42 -18.41
N SER A 224 11.51 5.56 -18.99
CA SER A 224 12.90 5.76 -19.42
C SER A 224 13.83 5.89 -18.20
N GLU A 225 15.09 5.43 -18.35
CA GLU A 225 16.08 5.53 -17.25
C GLU A 225 16.24 6.96 -16.72
N ALA A 226 16.15 7.97 -17.60
CA ALA A 226 16.19 9.38 -17.20
C ALA A 226 14.91 9.85 -16.52
N GLY A 227 13.75 9.37 -16.96
CA GLY A 227 12.44 9.63 -16.36
C GLY A 227 12.37 9.08 -14.94
N LEU A 228 12.65 7.78 -14.78
CA LEU A 228 12.70 7.09 -13.49
C LEU A 228 13.67 7.75 -12.50
N ALA A 229 14.90 8.08 -12.94
CA ALA A 229 15.87 8.76 -12.09
C ALA A 229 15.38 10.16 -11.63
N ARG A 230 14.70 10.88 -12.53
CA ARG A 230 14.16 12.21 -12.21
C ARG A 230 12.93 12.13 -11.32
N PHE A 231 12.06 11.15 -11.54
CA PHE A 231 10.91 10.87 -10.70
C PHE A 231 11.38 10.56 -9.27
N ALA A 232 12.30 9.61 -9.10
CA ALA A 232 12.87 9.25 -7.80
C ALA A 232 13.49 10.46 -7.06
N GLU A 233 14.24 11.34 -7.75
CA GLU A 233 14.77 12.57 -7.15
C GLU A 233 13.66 13.50 -6.63
N LEU A 234 12.58 13.66 -7.41
CA LEU A 234 11.45 14.48 -7.02
C LEU A 234 10.62 13.84 -5.89
N THR A 235 10.46 12.53 -5.89
CA THR A 235 9.81 11.76 -4.82
C THR A 235 10.57 11.93 -3.51
N GLU A 236 11.91 11.76 -3.51
CA GLU A 236 12.74 12.00 -2.33
C GLU A 236 12.57 13.44 -1.81
N LYS A 237 12.52 14.41 -2.74
CA LYS A 237 12.30 15.81 -2.39
C LYS A 237 10.92 16.07 -1.81
N LEU A 238 9.88 15.41 -2.33
CA LEU A 238 8.53 15.50 -1.80
C LEU A 238 8.47 14.91 -0.39
N VAL A 239 9.05 13.73 -0.17
CA VAL A 239 9.18 13.11 1.16
C VAL A 239 9.84 14.06 2.16
N GLN A 240 10.92 14.75 1.76
CA GLN A 240 11.59 15.74 2.61
C GLN A 240 10.70 16.94 2.92
N GLU A 241 9.97 17.49 1.94
CA GLU A 241 9.03 18.61 2.12
C GLU A 241 7.85 18.22 3.00
N MET A 242 7.25 17.05 2.78
CA MET A 242 6.19 16.50 3.62
C MET A 242 6.65 16.34 5.06
N ARG A 243 7.87 15.87 5.30
CA ARG A 243 8.42 15.79 6.65
C ARG A 243 8.42 17.16 7.35
N ILE A 244 8.72 18.25 6.63
CA ILE A 244 8.63 19.62 7.17
C ILE A 244 7.18 19.97 7.49
N TRP A 245 6.23 19.70 6.59
CA TRP A 245 4.81 20.02 6.81
C TRP A 245 4.24 19.30 8.04
N TYR A 246 4.50 18.00 8.15
CA TYR A 246 4.04 17.17 9.27
C TYR A 246 4.67 17.57 10.59
N ASN A 247 5.96 17.94 10.60
CA ASN A 247 6.63 18.45 11.80
C ASN A 247 6.20 19.88 12.17
N SER A 248 5.59 20.63 11.24
CA SER A 248 5.15 22.01 11.45
C SER A 248 3.66 22.13 11.82
N GLY A 249 2.91 21.03 11.83
CA GLY A 249 1.52 21.03 12.26
C GLY A 249 0.63 19.99 11.58
N SER A 250 0.98 19.49 10.39
CA SER A 250 0.12 18.54 9.69
C SER A 250 -0.04 17.20 10.42
N SER A 251 0.89 16.83 11.31
CA SER A 251 0.70 15.66 12.18
C SER A 251 -0.46 15.83 13.16
N ALA A 252 -0.66 17.03 13.70
CA ALA A 252 -1.81 17.32 14.56
C ALA A 252 -3.13 17.24 13.78
N ASN A 253 -3.15 17.79 12.55
CA ASN A 253 -4.33 17.71 11.68
C ASN A 253 -4.66 16.26 11.31
N CYS A 254 -3.66 15.45 10.95
CA CYS A 254 -3.81 14.02 10.68
C CYS A 254 -4.44 13.28 11.88
N GLN A 255 -3.90 13.49 13.08
CA GLN A 255 -4.41 12.86 14.29
C GLN A 255 -5.86 13.26 14.61
N THR A 256 -6.17 14.57 14.52
CA THR A 256 -7.52 15.07 14.78
C THR A 256 -8.51 14.56 13.75
N GLU A 257 -8.20 14.66 12.46
CA GLU A 257 -9.10 14.23 11.39
C GLU A 257 -9.40 12.74 11.45
N PHE A 258 -8.38 11.90 11.65
CA PHE A 258 -8.58 10.45 11.80
C PHE A 258 -9.40 10.11 13.05
N CYS A 259 -9.12 10.76 14.19
CA CYS A 259 -9.87 10.56 15.43
C CYS A 259 -11.33 11.04 15.32
N ASP A 260 -11.57 12.14 14.61
CA ASP A 260 -12.90 12.68 14.35
C ASP A 260 -13.71 11.72 13.47
N MET A 261 -13.07 11.15 12.43
CA MET A 261 -13.67 10.11 11.60
C MET A 261 -14.04 8.88 12.43
N LEU A 262 -13.16 8.35 13.27
CA LEU A 262 -13.49 7.22 14.16
C LEU A 262 -14.65 7.57 15.10
N THR A 263 -14.63 8.77 15.69
CA THR A 263 -15.71 9.24 16.56
C THR A 263 -17.04 9.34 15.83
N SER A 264 -17.04 9.68 14.54
CA SER A 264 -18.26 9.76 13.72
C SER A 264 -18.92 8.40 13.51
N LEU A 265 -18.16 7.30 13.54
CA LEU A 265 -18.68 5.93 13.42
C LEU A 265 -19.51 5.50 14.64
N GLN A 266 -19.36 6.19 15.78
CA GLN A 266 -20.11 5.91 17.01
C GLN A 266 -21.51 6.53 17.02
N ALA A 267 -21.80 7.44 16.07
CA ALA A 267 -23.08 8.10 16.04
C ALA A 267 -24.17 7.07 15.70
N PRO A 268 -25.23 6.93 16.53
CA PRO A 268 -26.30 6.01 16.20
C PRO A 268 -26.97 6.47 14.90
N ASP A 269 -27.34 5.51 14.05
CA ASP A 269 -28.23 5.69 12.90
C ASP A 269 -29.64 6.13 13.37
N GLU A 270 -29.76 7.32 13.96
CA GLU A 270 -31.04 7.98 14.23
C GLU A 270 -31.47 8.78 13.00
N ALA A 271 -31.71 8.06 11.90
CA ALA A 271 -32.57 8.53 10.82
C ALA A 271 -33.56 7.41 10.43
N GLY A 272 -34.08 6.69 11.42
CA GLY A 272 -35.33 5.96 11.27
C GLY A 272 -36.45 6.94 10.97
N GLU A 273 -36.96 6.89 9.75
CA GLU A 273 -38.13 7.59 9.24
C GLU A 273 -39.23 7.71 10.32
N VAL A 274 -39.42 8.92 10.83
CA VAL A 274 -40.68 9.27 11.50
C VAL A 274 -41.64 9.73 10.41
N GLU A 275 -42.18 8.80 9.62
CA GLU A 275 -43.41 9.08 8.88
C GLU A 275 -44.56 9.18 9.89
N ARG A 276 -45.06 10.41 10.06
CA ARG A 276 -46.35 10.71 10.71
C ARG A 276 -47.46 10.80 9.67
#